data_AF-A0A7J6S045-F1
#
_entry.id   AF-A0A7J6S045-F1
#
_cell.length_a   1.000
_cell.length_b   1.000
_cell.length_c   1.000
_cell.angle_alpha   90.00
_cell.angle_beta   90.00
_cell.angle_gamma   90.00
#
_symmetry.space_group_name_H-M   'P 1'
#
loop_
_entity.id
_entity.type
_entity.pdbx_description
1 polymer ?
#
loop_
_entity_poly.entity_id
_entity_poly.type
_entity_poly.pdbx_seq_one_letter_code
_entity_poly.pdbx_strand_id
1 'polypeptide(L)'
;MNKFIPEGNVVVIIGLVLSAVAYIGTYPFTVYPVRVAVVTILRPKRPELVGVVTVTVVVLLTYIIAACLPDISIILGVVGAISGSILCFLAPGGFNIAVSKSKRLLAPENAKCTGIFIFGCFTLVVGTSVAAFQVVDYYLQ
;
A
#
# COMPACT_ATOMS: atom_id res chain seq x y z
N MET A 1 3.47 -26.25 4.57
CA MET A 1 4.83 -26.01 4.03
C MET A 1 5.62 -27.28 3.65
N ASN A 2 5.15 -28.50 3.98
CA ASN A 2 5.83 -29.77 3.63
C ASN A 2 5.31 -30.47 2.35
N LYS A 3 4.43 -29.84 1.56
CA LYS A 3 3.87 -30.42 0.33
C LYS A 3 4.43 -29.84 -0.98
N PHE A 4 5.32 -28.84 -0.92
CA PHE A 4 5.97 -28.24 -2.10
C PHE A 4 7.39 -28.77 -2.36
N ILE A 5 7.91 -29.65 -1.48
CA ILE A 5 9.22 -30.30 -1.60
C ILE A 5 9.16 -31.77 -2.12
N PRO A 6 8.09 -32.31 -2.77
CA PRO A 6 8.17 -33.67 -3.29
C PRO A 6 8.78 -33.75 -4.70
N GLU A 7 9.08 -32.64 -5.37
CA GLU A 7 9.80 -32.67 -6.65
C GLU A 7 11.09 -31.89 -6.50
N GLY A 8 12.24 -32.55 -6.65
CA GLY A 8 13.58 -31.96 -6.68
C GLY A 8 13.80 -31.06 -7.91
N ASN A 9 12.85 -30.17 -8.19
CA ASN A 9 12.89 -29.21 -9.26
C ASN A 9 13.81 -28.07 -8.84
N VAL A 10 15.09 -28.22 -9.20
CA VAL A 10 16.18 -27.28 -8.94
C VAL A 10 15.79 -25.85 -9.34
N VAL A 11 14.95 -25.68 -10.37
CA VAL A 11 14.47 -24.37 -10.84
C VAL A 11 13.63 -23.65 -9.78
N VAL A 12 12.76 -24.37 -9.05
CA VAL A 12 11.91 -23.77 -8.01
C VAL A 12 12.75 -23.34 -6.81
N ILE A 13 13.73 -24.15 -6.42
CA ILE A 13 14.64 -23.83 -5.32
C ILE A 13 15.49 -22.61 -5.67
N ILE A 14 16.05 -22.57 -6.88
CA ILE A 14 16.80 -21.40 -7.37
C ILE A 14 15.90 -20.16 -7.38
N GLY A 15 14.67 -20.27 -7.90
CA GLY A 15 13.72 -19.17 -7.92
C GLY A 15 13.38 -18.64 -6.52
N LEU A 16 13.20 -19.53 -5.54
CA LEU A 16 12.93 -19.16 -4.15
C LEU A 16 14.12 -18.46 -3.51
N VAL A 17 15.34 -18.96 -3.71
CA VAL A 17 16.56 -18.34 -3.19
C VAL A 17 16.77 -16.95 -3.80
N LEU A 18 16.63 -16.81 -5.12
CA LEU A 18 16.75 -15.52 -5.79
C LEU A 18 15.69 -14.52 -5.31
N SER A 19 14.45 -14.96 -5.15
CA SER A 19 13.38 -14.12 -4.61
C SER A 19 13.66 -13.68 -3.17
N ALA A 20 14.16 -14.58 -2.33
CA ALA A 20 14.53 -14.26 -0.94
C ALA A 20 15.63 -13.19 -0.88
N VAL A 21 16.68 -13.34 -1.70
CA VAL A 21 17.76 -12.33 -1.81
C VAL A 21 17.20 -10.98 -2.28
N ALA A 22 16.32 -10.98 -3.28
CA ALA A 22 15.67 -9.77 -3.77
C ALA A 22 14.84 -9.07 -2.69
N TYR A 23 14.07 -9.81 -1.88
CA TYR A 23 13.28 -9.24 -0.79
C TYR A 23 14.14 -8.64 0.32
N ILE A 24 15.23 -9.32 0.71
CA ILE A 24 16.18 -8.79 1.71
C ILE A 24 16.78 -7.46 1.25
N GLY A 25 17.16 -7.37 -0.03
CA GLY A 25 17.69 -6.13 -0.60
C GLY A 25 16.63 -5.03 -0.77
N THR A 26 15.40 -5.39 -1.12
CA THR A 26 14.32 -4.43 -1.40
C THR A 26 13.76 -3.80 -0.12
N TYR A 27 13.72 -4.53 0.99
CA TYR A 27 13.16 -4.06 2.25
C TYR A 27 13.74 -2.72 2.78
N PRO A 28 15.07 -2.49 2.84
CA PRO A 28 15.60 -1.19 3.26
C PRO A 28 15.23 -0.06 2.29
N PHE A 29 15.16 -0.34 0.98
CA PHE A 29 14.79 0.65 -0.03
C PHE A 29 13.33 1.08 0.06
N THR A 30 12.42 0.20 0.49
CA THR A 30 11.00 0.56 0.67
C THR A 30 10.75 1.28 1.98
N VAL A 31 11.47 0.92 3.05
CA VAL A 31 11.29 1.53 4.38
C VAL A 31 11.93 2.92 4.49
N TYR A 32 13.03 3.18 3.78
CA TYR A 32 13.71 4.47 3.81
C TYR A 32 12.83 5.68 3.42
N PRO A 33 12.11 5.70 2.29
CA PRO A 33 11.23 6.82 1.94
C PRO A 33 10.08 6.99 2.93
N VAL A 34 9.57 5.90 3.53
CA VAL A 34 8.55 5.95 4.58
C VAL A 34 9.08 6.69 5.81
N ARG A 35 10.31 6.36 6.24
CA ARG A 35 10.98 7.07 7.34
C ARG A 35 11.11 8.57 7.04
N VAL A 36 11.59 8.93 5.86
CA VAL A 36 11.78 10.34 5.47
C VAL A 36 10.44 11.07 5.39
N ALA A 37 9.39 10.44 4.85
CA ALA A 37 8.05 11.00 4.79
C ALA A 37 7.49 11.30 6.19
N VAL A 38 7.57 10.34 7.12
CA VAL A 38 7.08 10.53 8.50
C VAL A 38 7.84 11.63 9.23
N VAL A 39 9.18 11.66 9.13
CA VAL A 39 10.00 12.72 9.75
C VAL A 39 9.65 14.10 9.18
N THR A 40 9.40 14.19 7.87
CA THR A 40 9.05 15.45 7.20
C THR A 40 7.66 15.95 7.62
N ILE A 41 6.69 15.04 7.77
CA ILE A 41 5.31 15.38 8.16
C ILE A 41 5.24 15.79 9.64
N LEU A 42 5.85 15.02 10.54
CA LEU A 42 5.77 15.29 11.99
C LEU A 42 6.67 16.44 12.46
N ARG A 43 7.67 16.85 11.66
CA ARG A 43 8.72 17.82 12.02
C ARG A 43 9.20 17.69 13.49
N PRO A 44 9.63 16.50 13.93
CA PRO A 44 9.94 16.28 15.34
C PRO A 44 11.24 16.96 15.76
N LYS A 45 11.33 17.32 17.03
CA LYS A 45 12.52 17.93 17.65
C LYS A 45 13.75 17.00 17.68
N ARG A 46 13.54 15.68 17.53
CA ARG A 46 14.60 14.65 17.44
C ARG A 46 14.31 13.67 16.28
N PRO A 47 14.82 13.94 15.07
CA PRO A 47 14.48 13.15 13.87
C PRO A 47 15.04 11.72 13.88
N GLU A 48 16.15 11.49 14.58
CA GLU A 48 16.80 10.17 14.64
C GLU A 48 15.94 9.14 15.40
N LEU A 49 15.44 9.52 16.58
CA LEU A 49 14.58 8.66 17.41
C LEU A 49 13.25 8.36 16.71
N VAL A 50 12.62 9.38 16.13
CA VAL A 50 11.36 9.18 15.39
C VAL A 50 11.57 8.28 14.17
N GLY A 51 12.73 8.39 13.52
CA GLY A 51 13.10 7.50 12.43
C GLY A 51 13.18 6.04 12.86
N VAL A 52 13.89 5.77 13.96
CA VAL A 52 14.00 4.41 14.50
C VAL A 52 12.64 3.86 14.92
N VAL A 53 11.85 4.64 15.66
CA VAL A 53 10.50 4.24 16.09
C VAL A 53 9.60 3.93 14.89
N THR A 54 9.66 4.75 13.84
CA THR A 54 8.87 4.52 12.60
C THR A 54 9.22 3.18 11.97
N VAL A 55 10.52 2.88 11.82
CA VAL A 55 10.97 1.60 11.24
C VAL A 55 10.53 0.42 12.10
N THR A 56 10.70 0.52 13.43
CA THR A 56 10.28 -0.54 14.35
C THR A 56 8.78 -0.81 14.25
N VAL A 57 7.95 0.24 14.22
CA VAL A 57 6.49 0.12 14.10
C VAL A 57 6.10 -0.52 12.77
N VAL A 58 6.73 -0.14 11.65
CA VAL A 58 6.46 -0.72 10.32
C VAL A 58 6.80 -2.21 10.29
N VAL A 59 7.96 -2.61 10.82
CA VAL A 59 8.35 -4.03 10.90
C VAL A 59 7.35 -4.83 11.73
N LEU A 60 6.96 -4.28 12.89
CA LEU A 60 6.07 -4.95 13.83
C LEU A 60 4.65 -5.11 13.24
N LEU A 61 4.12 -4.08 12.59
CA LEU A 61 2.86 -4.16 11.84
C LEU A 61 2.93 -5.19 10.72
N THR A 62 4.02 -5.21 9.95
CA THR A 62 4.21 -6.18 8.86
C THR A 62 4.20 -7.61 9.40
N TYR A 63 4.84 -7.84 10.55
CA TYR A 63 4.86 -9.15 11.19
C TYR A 63 3.47 -9.57 11.70
N ILE A 64 2.70 -8.66 12.31
CA ILE A 64 1.33 -8.92 12.74
C ILE A 64 0.45 -9.29 11.55
N ILE A 65 0.55 -8.55 10.44
CA ILE A 65 -0.23 -8.82 9.23
C ILE A 65 0.14 -10.19 8.66
N ALA A 66 1.43 -10.52 8.58
CA ALA A 66 1.89 -11.83 8.09
C ALA A 66 1.42 -12.99 8.97
N ALA A 67 1.26 -12.78 10.28
CA ALA A 67 0.75 -13.79 11.20
C ALA A 67 -0.78 -13.97 11.10
N CYS A 68 -1.53 -12.89 10.83
CA CYS A 68 -3.00 -12.92 10.74
C CYS A 68 -3.52 -13.26 9.34
N LEU A 69 -2.84 -12.87 8.27
CA LEU A 69 -3.25 -13.10 6.89
C LEU A 69 -2.10 -13.74 6.08
N PRO A 70 -2.08 -15.07 5.93
CA PRO A 70 -1.06 -15.74 5.14
C PRO A 70 -1.38 -15.72 3.63
N ASP A 71 -2.54 -15.20 3.20
CA ASP A 71 -2.89 -15.06 1.78
C ASP A 71 -2.37 -13.73 1.21
N ILE A 72 -1.34 -13.84 0.37
CA ILE A 72 -0.69 -12.71 -0.31
C ILE A 72 -1.63 -12.03 -1.31
N SER A 73 -2.55 -12.77 -1.91
CA SER A 73 -3.48 -12.24 -2.94
C SER A 73 -4.43 -11.22 -2.33
N ILE A 74 -4.93 -11.50 -1.11
CA ILE A 74 -5.79 -10.58 -0.37
C ILE A 74 -5.01 -9.31 -0.05
N ILE A 75 -3.80 -9.42 0.50
CA ILE A 75 -2.95 -8.28 0.85
C ILE A 75 -2.65 -7.40 -0.38
N LEU A 76 -2.26 -8.02 -1.50
CA LEU A 76 -1.99 -7.31 -2.74
C LEU A 76 -3.24 -6.62 -3.30
N GLY A 77 -4.41 -7.25 -3.17
CA GLY A 77 -5.70 -6.66 -3.56
C GLY A 77 -6.03 -5.41 -2.74
N VAL A 78 -5.92 -5.49 -1.42
CA VAL A 78 -6.21 -4.35 -0.52
C VAL A 78 -5.24 -3.20 -0.76
N VAL A 79 -3.93 -3.49 -0.74
CA VAL A 79 -2.89 -2.48 -0.92
C VAL A 79 -2.97 -1.84 -2.30
N GLY A 80 -3.21 -2.64 -3.34
CA GLY A 80 -3.38 -2.16 -4.71
C GLY A 80 -4.60 -1.26 -4.87
N ALA A 81 -5.75 -1.64 -4.27
CA ALA A 81 -6.96 -0.81 -4.31
C ALA A 81 -6.76 0.54 -3.61
N ILE A 82 -6.21 0.54 -2.39
CA ILE A 82 -6.02 1.78 -1.62
C ILE A 82 -4.96 2.68 -2.29
N SER A 83 -3.79 2.14 -2.60
CA SER A 83 -2.70 2.92 -3.19
C SER A 83 -3.03 3.38 -4.62
N GLY A 84 -3.66 2.53 -5.42
CA GLY A 84 -4.10 2.85 -6.78
C GLY A 84 -5.16 3.94 -6.79
N SER A 85 -6.19 3.86 -5.95
CA SER A 85 -7.21 4.91 -5.87
C SER A 85 -6.64 6.25 -5.40
N ILE A 86 -5.71 6.23 -4.45
CA ILE A 86 -5.09 7.45 -3.93
C ILE A 86 -4.15 8.08 -4.96
N LEU A 87 -3.20 7.31 -5.50
CA LEU A 87 -2.14 7.84 -6.37
C LEU A 87 -2.64 8.14 -7.79
N CYS A 88 -3.49 7.29 -8.36
CA CYS A 88 -3.91 7.43 -9.75
C CYS A 88 -5.09 8.39 -9.95
N PHE A 89 -5.98 8.52 -8.96
CA PHE A 89 -7.21 9.30 -9.10
C PHE A 89 -7.28 10.48 -8.12
N LEU A 90 -7.12 10.24 -6.82
CA LEU A 90 -7.28 11.28 -5.80
C LEU A 90 -6.16 12.32 -5.83
N ALA A 91 -4.90 11.90 -5.94
CA ALA A 91 -3.77 12.82 -5.97
C ALA A 91 -3.81 13.78 -7.17
N PRO A 92 -3.84 13.32 -8.44
CA PRO A 92 -3.90 14.23 -9.58
C PRO A 92 -5.20 15.05 -9.61
N GLY A 93 -6.35 14.46 -9.23
CA GLY A 93 -7.62 15.18 -9.15
C GLY A 93 -7.61 16.29 -8.10
N GLY A 94 -7.09 15.99 -6.91
CA GLY A 94 -6.96 16.95 -5.80
C GLY A 94 -5.96 18.07 -6.09
N PHE A 95 -4.79 17.75 -6.67
CA PHE A 95 -3.80 18.75 -7.04
C PHE A 95 -4.33 19.72 -8.09
N ASN A 96 -5.05 19.22 -9.11
CA ASN A 96 -5.57 20.08 -10.17
C ASN A 96 -6.68 21.02 -9.66
N ILE A 97 -7.51 20.55 -8.71
CA ILE A 97 -8.51 21.39 -8.02
C ILE A 97 -7.82 22.43 -7.11
N ALA A 98 -6.76 22.06 -6.40
CA ALA A 98 -6.04 22.96 -5.49
C ALA A 98 -5.26 24.07 -6.21
N VAL A 99 -4.77 23.81 -7.43
CA VAL A 99 -4.02 24.77 -8.25
C VAL A 99 -4.96 25.67 -9.09
N SER A 100 -6.20 25.27 -9.32
CA SER A 100 -7.18 26.06 -10.08
C SER A 100 -7.54 27.37 -9.37
N LYS A 101 -7.60 28.48 -10.12
CA LYS A 101 -7.91 29.84 -9.62
C LYS A 101 -9.26 29.93 -8.88
N SER A 102 -10.18 28.99 -9.14
CA SER A 102 -11.47 28.91 -8.48
C SER A 102 -11.49 27.74 -7.49
N LYS A 103 -11.46 28.02 -6.19
CA LYS A 103 -11.55 27.02 -5.10
C LYS A 103 -12.91 26.31 -5.02
N ARG A 104 -13.84 26.56 -5.95
CA ARG A 104 -15.15 25.92 -5.96
C ARG A 104 -15.07 24.59 -6.71
N LEU A 105 -15.37 23.50 -6.00
CA LEU A 105 -15.49 22.13 -6.53
C LEU A 105 -16.52 21.97 -7.67
N LEU A 106 -17.39 22.97 -7.87
CA LEU A 106 -18.53 22.99 -8.78
C LEU A 106 -18.41 24.08 -9.87
N ALA A 107 -17.21 24.56 -10.18
CA ALA A 107 -17.03 25.41 -11.37
C ALA A 107 -17.03 24.53 -12.64
N PRO A 108 -17.76 24.90 -13.71
CA PRO A 108 -17.88 24.09 -14.93
C PRO A 108 -16.54 23.87 -15.66
N GLU A 109 -15.54 24.73 -15.45
CA GLU A 109 -14.16 24.53 -15.92
C GLU A 109 -13.48 23.31 -15.28
N ASN A 110 -13.86 22.92 -14.06
CA ASN A 110 -13.21 21.86 -13.29
C ASN A 110 -14.01 20.54 -13.29
N ALA A 111 -15.13 20.46 -14.03
CA ALA A 111 -16.04 19.31 -14.00
C ALA A 111 -15.37 17.96 -14.31
N LYS A 112 -14.39 17.95 -15.23
CA LYS A 112 -13.62 16.75 -15.56
C LYS A 112 -12.71 16.30 -14.41
N CYS A 113 -12.13 17.25 -13.67
CA CYS A 113 -11.27 16.96 -12.52
C CYS A 113 -12.09 16.48 -11.31
N THR A 114 -13.25 17.09 -11.08
CA THR A 114 -14.19 16.64 -10.05
C THR A 114 -14.72 15.24 -10.37
N GLY A 115 -14.97 14.91 -11.64
CA GLY A 115 -15.37 13.56 -12.07
C GLY A 115 -14.32 12.50 -11.76
N ILE A 116 -13.04 12.77 -12.04
CA ILE A 116 -11.92 11.86 -11.73
C ILE A 116 -11.79 11.66 -10.20
N PHE A 117 -11.97 12.72 -9.42
CA PHE A 117 -11.92 12.64 -7.95
C PHE A 117 -13.06 11.79 -7.38
N ILE A 118 -14.29 11.99 -7.87
CA ILE A 118 -15.46 11.18 -7.45
C ILE A 118 -15.28 9.71 -7.84
N PHE A 119 -14.78 9.44 -9.05
CA PHE A 119 -14.46 8.08 -9.49
C PHE A 119 -13.38 7.43 -8.61
N GLY A 120 -12.37 8.21 -8.19
CA GLY A 120 -11.37 7.79 -7.22
C GLY A 120 -11.97 7.42 -5.86
N CYS A 121 -12.91 8.21 -5.34
CA CYS A 121 -13.63 7.88 -4.10
C CYS A 121 -14.47 6.61 -4.25
N PHE A 122 -15.16 6.43 -5.38
CA PHE A 122 -15.97 5.25 -5.64
C PHE A 122 -15.11 3.98 -5.71
N THR A 123 -14.00 4.02 -6.46
CA THR A 123 -13.05 2.90 -6.55
C THR A 123 -12.41 2.59 -5.20
N LEU A 124 -12.16 3.59 -4.35
CA LEU A 124 -11.65 3.39 -3.00
C LEU A 124 -12.65 2.67 -2.10
N VAL A 125 -13.93 3.07 -2.13
CA VAL A 125 -15.00 2.45 -1.32
C VAL A 125 -15.25 1.01 -1.78
N VAL A 126 -15.38 0.80 -3.10
CA VAL A 126 -15.60 -0.54 -3.66
C VAL A 126 -14.39 -1.44 -3.45
N GLY A 127 -13.18 -0.91 -3.62
CA GLY A 127 -11.95 -1.66 -3.37
C GLY A 127 -11.81 -2.07 -1.90
N THR A 128 -12.16 -1.17 -0.98
CA THR A 128 -12.13 -1.46 0.47
C THR A 128 -13.19 -2.47 0.87
N SER A 129 -14.39 -2.42 0.27
CA SER A 129 -15.44 -3.39 0.58
C SER A 129 -15.11 -4.80 0.05
N VAL A 130 -14.61 -4.91 -1.19
CA VAL A 130 -14.16 -6.20 -1.75
C VAL A 130 -13.03 -6.81 -0.91
N ALA A 131 -12.07 -5.99 -0.49
CA ALA A 131 -11.02 -6.41 0.43
C ALA A 131 -11.58 -6.94 1.76
N ALA A 132 -12.56 -6.24 2.35
CA ALA A 132 -13.18 -6.68 3.61
C ALA A 132 -13.92 -8.02 3.46
N PHE A 133 -14.63 -8.23 2.35
CA PHE A 133 -15.29 -9.51 2.08
C PHE A 133 -14.29 -10.66 1.93
N GLN A 134 -13.18 -10.44 1.22
CA GLN A 134 -12.12 -11.46 1.08
C GLN A 134 -11.51 -11.87 2.42
N VAL A 135 -11.32 -10.91 3.34
CA VAL A 135 -10.84 -11.22 4.69
C VAL A 135 -11.86 -12.06 5.46
N VAL A 136 -13.15 -11.72 5.38
CA VAL A 136 -14.22 -12.46 6.06
C VAL A 136 -14.36 -13.88 5.52
N ASP A 137 -14.35 -14.04 4.19
CA ASP A 137 -14.42 -15.35 3.54
C ASP A 137 -13.22 -16.23 3.92
N TYR A 138 -12.03 -15.63 4.10
CA TYR A 138 -10.84 -16.35 4.55
C TYR A 138 -10.97 -16.92 5.98
N TYR A 139 -11.66 -16.21 6.89
CA TYR A 139 -11.87 -16.68 8.26
C TYR A 139 -13.07 -17.63 8.42
N LEU A 140 -13.98 -17.69 7.44
CA LEU A 140 -15.15 -18.58 7.45
C LEU A 140 -14.90 -19.93 6.78
N GLN A 141 -13.77 -20.11 6.08
CA GLN A 141 -13.30 -21.39 5.52
C GLN A 141 -12.46 -22.18 6.52
#